data_AF-A0A348YCA3-F1
#
_entry.id   AF-A0A348YCA3-F1
#
_cell.length_a   1.000
_cell.length_b   1.000
_cell.length_c   1.000
_cell.angle_alpha   90.00
_cell.angle_beta   90.00
_cell.angle_gamma   90.00
#
_symmetry.space_group_name_H-M   'P 1'
#
loop_
_entity.id
_entity.type
_entity.pdbx_description
1 polymer ?
#
loop_
_entity_poly.entity_id
_entity_poly.type
_entity_poly.pdbx_seq_one_letter_code
_entity_poly.pdbx_strand_id
1 'polypeptide(L)'
;LNERTIIQGGCWDYLNAVFKRAGVTRDTIHKGTYGQGPYANSGEIEVGDWLYYINHGYNGVEHSGLFVGWVDEQAKQALILSYAGESRREPARYRVYDLSNVYQIMRPNV
;
A
#
# COMPACT_ATOMS: atom_id res chain seq x y z
N LEU A 1 -9.65 -0.71 19.93
CA LEU A 1 -9.24 -1.20 18.59
C LEU A 1 -10.19 -2.26 18.01
N ASN A 2 -11.44 -2.38 18.48
CA ASN A 2 -12.39 -3.44 18.06
C ASN A 2 -13.34 -3.03 16.92
N GLU A 3 -13.17 -1.85 16.33
CA GLU A 3 -14.05 -1.41 15.26
C GLU A 3 -13.53 -1.91 13.91
N ARG A 4 -14.26 -2.87 13.32
CA ARG A 4 -14.12 -3.23 11.91
C ARG A 4 -14.70 -2.09 11.07
N THR A 5 -13.97 -0.99 10.95
CA THR A 5 -14.41 0.16 10.17
C THR A 5 -14.37 -0.18 8.68
N ILE A 6 -15.55 -0.23 8.06
CA ILE A 6 -15.69 -0.30 6.62
C ILE A 6 -15.63 1.15 6.11
N ILE A 7 -14.65 1.46 5.29
CA ILE A 7 -14.54 2.76 4.62
C ILE A 7 -15.12 2.60 3.20
N GLN A 8 -16.13 3.41 2.87
CA GLN A 8 -16.63 3.48 1.50
C GLN A 8 -15.57 4.15 0.63
N GLY A 9 -15.17 3.49 -0.47
CA GLY A 9 -14.13 3.98 -1.37
C GLY A 9 -13.11 2.90 -1.74
N GLY A 10 -12.06 3.30 -2.45
CA GLY A 10 -10.97 2.42 -2.89
C GLY A 10 -9.94 2.14 -1.80
N CYS A 11 -8.89 1.40 -2.17
CA CYS A 11 -7.72 1.16 -1.34
C CYS A 11 -7.07 2.46 -0.82
N TRP A 12 -7.04 3.50 -1.67
CA TRP A 12 -6.61 4.85 -1.34
C TRP A 12 -7.40 5.45 -0.16
N ASP A 13 -8.74 5.33 -0.16
CA ASP A 13 -9.60 6.05 0.79
C ASP A 13 -9.38 5.55 2.20
N TYR A 14 -9.16 4.24 2.31
CA TYR A 14 -8.78 3.62 3.55
C TYR A 14 -7.46 4.18 4.10
N LEU A 15 -6.41 4.22 3.27
CA LEU A 15 -5.12 4.73 3.69
C LEU A 15 -5.18 6.22 4.03
N ASN A 16 -5.88 7.02 3.23
CA ASN A 16 -6.04 8.43 3.54
C ASN A 16 -6.68 8.66 4.92
N ALA A 17 -7.69 7.87 5.27
CA ALA A 17 -8.31 7.93 6.59
C ALA A 17 -7.37 7.45 7.71
N VAL A 18 -6.58 6.39 7.49
CA VAL A 18 -5.59 5.89 8.46
C VAL A 18 -4.60 6.99 8.82
N PHE A 19 -3.95 7.60 7.81
CA PHE A 19 -2.94 8.62 8.05
C PHE A 19 -3.55 9.92 8.60
N LYS A 20 -4.75 10.31 8.15
CA LYS A 20 -5.48 11.46 8.72
C LYS A 20 -5.77 11.28 10.20
N ARG A 21 -6.20 10.08 10.62
CA ARG A 21 -6.46 9.75 12.04
C ARG A 21 -5.17 9.70 12.85
N ALA A 22 -4.07 9.25 12.24
CA ALA A 22 -2.75 9.26 12.87
C ALA A 22 -2.17 10.68 13.03
N GLY A 23 -2.72 11.68 12.34
CA GLY A 23 -2.30 13.08 12.47
C GLY A 23 -0.96 13.38 11.80
N VAL A 24 -0.52 12.55 10.86
CA VAL A 24 0.79 12.68 10.19
C VAL A 24 0.64 13.23 8.78
N THR A 25 1.64 14.01 8.35
CA THR A 25 1.81 14.38 6.95
C THR A 25 2.60 13.30 6.20
N ARG A 26 2.72 13.42 4.88
CA ARG A 26 3.42 12.45 4.05
C ARG A 26 4.26 13.15 2.98
N ASP A 27 5.47 12.66 2.77
CA ASP A 27 6.36 13.07 1.70
C ASP A 27 6.38 12.01 0.58
N THR A 28 6.47 12.43 -0.68
CA THR A 28 6.65 11.48 -1.80
C THR A 28 8.12 11.15 -1.95
N ILE A 29 8.50 9.91 -1.67
CA ILE A 29 9.89 9.44 -1.70
C ILE A 29 10.27 8.90 -3.08
N HIS A 30 9.33 8.18 -3.71
CA HIS A 30 9.49 7.64 -5.06
C HIS A 30 8.26 7.95 -5.89
N LYS A 31 8.47 8.33 -7.16
CA LYS A 31 7.40 8.62 -8.10
C LYS A 31 7.71 8.07 -9.49
N GLY A 32 6.87 7.16 -9.94
CA GLY A 32 6.78 6.65 -11.29
C GLY A 32 5.33 6.61 -11.75
N THR A 33 5.10 5.96 -12.88
CA THR A 33 3.82 5.89 -13.55
C THR A 33 3.31 4.44 -13.56
N TYR A 34 2.02 4.26 -13.28
CA TYR A 34 1.36 2.95 -13.34
C TYR A 34 1.60 2.27 -14.72
N GLY A 35 2.04 1.01 -14.69
CA GLY A 35 2.35 0.22 -15.88
C GLY A 35 3.64 0.60 -16.63
N GLN A 36 4.31 1.70 -16.25
CA GLN A 36 5.48 2.23 -16.97
C GLN A 36 6.73 2.39 -16.08
N GLY A 37 6.56 2.59 -14.77
CA GLY A 37 7.66 2.88 -13.85
C GLY A 37 8.16 4.34 -13.92
N PRO A 38 9.38 4.62 -13.45
CA PRO A 38 10.32 3.68 -12.85
C PRO A 38 9.73 3.01 -11.60
N TYR A 39 10.08 1.74 -11.39
CA TYR A 39 9.68 1.01 -10.20
C TYR A 39 10.75 1.20 -9.11
N ALA A 40 10.29 1.31 -7.86
CA ALA A 40 11.16 1.50 -6.71
C ALA A 40 12.06 0.29 -6.46
N ASN A 41 13.24 0.55 -5.91
CA ASN A 41 14.11 -0.48 -5.35
C ASN A 41 13.56 -0.95 -4.00
N SER A 42 13.76 -2.22 -3.63
CA SER A 42 13.25 -2.75 -2.36
C SER A 42 13.82 -1.99 -1.14
N GLY A 43 15.09 -1.59 -1.21
CA GLY A 43 15.76 -0.82 -0.17
C GLY A 43 15.26 0.62 0.00
N GLU A 44 14.39 1.12 -0.89
CA GLU A 44 13.72 2.42 -0.72
C GLU A 44 12.46 2.30 0.14
N ILE A 45 11.94 1.08 0.36
CA ILE A 45 10.66 0.83 1.03
C ILE A 45 10.90 0.63 2.53
N GLU A 46 10.18 1.39 3.35
CA GLU A 46 10.25 1.36 4.80
C GLU A 46 8.89 1.05 5.46
N VAL A 47 8.94 0.51 6.68
CA VAL A 47 7.75 0.22 7.48
C VAL A 47 6.91 1.48 7.66
N GLY A 48 5.62 1.38 7.35
CA GLY A 48 4.70 2.51 7.42
C GLY A 48 4.55 3.30 6.11
N ASP A 49 5.32 2.95 5.06
CA ASP A 49 5.13 3.55 3.75
C ASP A 49 3.76 3.18 3.17
N TRP A 50 3.10 4.18 2.58
CA TRP A 50 1.98 3.98 1.68
C TRP A 50 2.54 3.74 0.28
N LEU A 51 2.31 2.53 -0.22
CA LEU A 51 2.74 2.11 -1.54
C LEU A 51 1.60 2.16 -2.55
N TYR A 52 1.94 2.51 -3.79
CA TYR A 52 1.18 2.11 -4.97
C TYR A 52 1.98 1.13 -5.81
N TYR A 53 1.34 0.04 -6.22
CA TYR A 53 1.98 -1.05 -6.93
C TYR A 53 1.02 -1.79 -7.87
N ILE A 54 1.58 -2.52 -8.83
CA ILE A 54 0.83 -3.40 -9.73
C ILE A 54 0.51 -4.70 -8.98
N ASN A 55 -0.78 -5.05 -8.90
CA ASN A 55 -1.22 -6.26 -8.22
C ASN A 55 -1.18 -7.48 -9.17
N HIS A 56 -0.06 -8.18 -9.17
CA HIS A 56 0.13 -9.39 -9.98
C HIS A 56 -0.80 -10.55 -9.62
N GLY A 57 -1.27 -10.59 -8.37
CA GLY A 57 -2.29 -11.56 -7.93
C GLY A 57 -3.72 -11.21 -8.37
N TYR A 58 -3.93 -10.09 -9.05
CA TYR A 58 -5.25 -9.63 -9.47
C TYR A 58 -5.19 -8.83 -10.78
N ASN A 59 -5.04 -9.54 -11.90
CA ASN A 59 -5.10 -8.99 -13.27
C ASN A 59 -4.13 -7.82 -13.56
N GLY A 60 -3.08 -7.64 -12.75
CA GLY A 60 -2.11 -6.57 -12.93
C GLY A 60 -2.72 -5.17 -12.77
N VAL A 61 -3.79 -5.01 -11.99
CA VAL A 61 -4.41 -3.70 -11.75
C VAL A 61 -3.64 -2.88 -10.72
N GLU A 62 -3.88 -1.57 -10.73
CA GLU A 62 -3.39 -0.66 -9.68
C GLU A 62 -3.91 -1.09 -8.31
N HIS A 63 -3.03 -1.04 -7.31
CA HIS A 63 -3.41 -1.23 -5.92
C HIS A 63 -2.56 -0.37 -4.99
N SER A 64 -3.12 -0.03 -3.83
CA SER A 64 -2.39 0.65 -2.77
C SER A 64 -2.53 -0.04 -1.43
N GLY A 65 -1.49 0.07 -0.62
CA GLY A 65 -1.43 -0.59 0.69
C GLY A 65 -0.40 0.04 1.62
N LEU A 66 -0.55 -0.22 2.91
CA LEU A 66 0.44 0.16 3.91
C LEU A 66 1.45 -0.98 4.06
N PHE A 67 2.72 -0.68 3.86
CA PHE A 67 3.81 -1.63 4.02
C PHE A 67 4.03 -1.93 5.50
N VAL A 68 3.94 -3.22 5.86
CA VAL A 68 4.14 -3.70 7.23
C VAL A 68 5.55 -4.28 7.39
N GLY A 69 6.06 -4.95 6.36
CA GLY A 69 7.40 -5.53 6.37
C GLY A 69 7.58 -6.59 5.28
N TRP A 70 8.84 -6.90 4.97
CA TRP A 70 9.21 -8.00 4.08
C TRP A 70 8.92 -9.35 4.73
N VAL A 71 8.34 -10.27 3.96
CA VAL A 71 8.32 -11.70 4.27
C VAL A 71 9.56 -12.34 3.65
N ASP A 72 9.87 -11.96 2.41
CA ASP A 72 11.09 -12.28 1.68
C ASP A 72 11.41 -11.11 0.74
N GLU A 73 12.43 -10.31 1.08
CA GLU A 73 12.81 -9.13 0.28
C GLU A 73 13.42 -9.51 -1.07
N GLN A 74 14.17 -10.61 -1.14
CA GLN A 74 14.81 -11.05 -2.40
C GLN A 74 13.75 -11.46 -3.42
N ALA A 75 12.70 -12.14 -2.96
CA ALA A 75 11.54 -12.47 -3.77
C ALA A 75 10.50 -11.32 -3.89
N LYS A 76 10.77 -10.16 -3.26
CA LYS A 76 9.88 -9.00 -3.19
C LYS A 76 8.48 -9.32 -2.66
N GLN A 77 8.39 -10.27 -1.74
CA GLN A 77 7.16 -10.68 -1.07
C GLN A 77 7.03 -9.92 0.26
N ALA A 78 5.98 -9.13 0.42
CA ALA A 78 5.78 -8.30 1.61
C ALA A 78 4.39 -8.47 2.22
N LEU A 79 4.33 -8.32 3.55
CA LEU A 79 3.08 -8.19 4.27
C LEU A 79 2.55 -6.76 4.10
N ILE A 80 1.34 -6.65 3.55
CA ILE A 80 0.66 -5.38 3.33
C ILE A 80 -0.64 -5.37 4.13
N LEU A 81 -0.89 -4.29 4.86
CA LEU A 81 -2.24 -3.97 5.31
C LEU A 81 -3.00 -3.41 4.11
N SER A 82 -3.84 -4.27 3.53
CA SER A 82 -4.50 -4.05 2.26
C SER A 82 -6.00 -3.88 2.47
N TYR A 83 -6.58 -2.92 1.75
CA TYR A 83 -8.01 -2.70 1.69
C TYR A 83 -8.49 -2.87 0.26
N ALA A 84 -9.32 -3.88 0.02
CA ALA A 84 -9.81 -4.16 -1.32
C ALA A 84 -10.78 -3.08 -1.84
N GLY A 85 -11.50 -2.40 -0.93
CA GLY A 85 -12.40 -1.29 -1.25
C GLY A 85 -13.61 -1.63 -2.12
N GLU A 86 -14.15 -0.58 -2.72
CA GLU A 86 -15.27 -0.56 -3.66
C GLU A 86 -16.57 -1.14 -3.06
N SER A 87 -17.19 -2.09 -3.77
CA SER A 87 -18.44 -2.76 -3.40
C SER A 87 -18.25 -3.85 -2.34
N ARG A 88 -17.01 -4.12 -1.90
CA ARG A 88 -16.71 -5.13 -0.88
C ARG A 88 -16.94 -4.56 0.51
N ARG A 89 -17.82 -5.20 1.29
CA ARG A 89 -18.12 -4.85 2.68
C ARG A 89 -17.16 -5.54 3.67
N GLU A 90 -15.87 -5.53 3.35
CA GLU A 90 -14.85 -6.24 4.14
C GLU A 90 -13.86 -5.24 4.74
N PRO A 91 -13.46 -5.40 6.01
CA PRO A 91 -12.43 -4.57 6.61
C PRO A 91 -11.05 -4.83 5.97
N ALA A 92 -10.11 -3.92 6.23
CA ALA A 92 -8.72 -4.12 5.82
C ALA A 92 -8.14 -5.38 6.46
N ARG A 93 -7.20 -6.00 5.76
CA ARG A 93 -6.58 -7.25 6.16
C ARG A 93 -5.12 -7.27 5.79
N TYR A 94 -4.35 -8.01 6.59
CA TYR A 94 -2.98 -8.35 6.24
C TYR A 94 -2.98 -9.44 5.16
N ARG A 95 -2.25 -9.19 4.07
CA ARG A 95 -1.99 -10.20 3.03
C ARG A 95 -0.59 -10.01 2.46
N VAL A 96 -0.02 -11.11 1.97
CA VAL A 96 1.25 -11.08 1.25
C VAL A 96 1.00 -10.64 -0.18
N TYR A 97 1.81 -9.71 -0.66
CA TYR A 97 1.80 -9.21 -2.04
C TYR A 97 3.20 -9.28 -2.64
N ASP A 98 3.23 -9.45 -3.96
CA ASP A 98 4.40 -9.21 -4.79
C ASP A 98 4.55 -7.71 -5.03
N LEU A 99 5.68 -7.14 -4.60
CA LEU A 99 6.05 -5.74 -4.71
C LEU A 99 7.06 -5.47 -5.83
N SER A 100 7.15 -6.34 -6.83
CA SER A 100 8.08 -6.19 -7.97
C SER A 100 7.87 -4.90 -8.77
N ASN A 101 6.67 -4.31 -8.70
CA ASN A 101 6.29 -3.13 -9.47
C ASN A 101 5.62 -2.05 -8.60
N VAL A 102 6.28 -1.69 -7.50
CA VAL A 102 5.95 -0.47 -6.74
C VAL A 102 6.36 0.74 -7.56
N TYR A 103 5.43 1.63 -7.88
CA TYR A 103 5.71 2.84 -8.67
C TYR A 103 5.51 4.12 -7.88
N GLN A 104 4.97 4.09 -6.66
CA GLN A 104 4.94 5.28 -5.81
C GLN A 104 5.09 4.91 -4.33
N ILE A 105 5.90 5.68 -3.62
CA ILE A 105 6.12 5.56 -2.18
C ILE A 105 5.79 6.91 -1.55
N MET A 106 4.85 6.91 -0.60
CA MET A 106 4.58 8.05 0.27
C MET A 106 4.92 7.67 1.71
N ARG A 107 5.80 8.43 2.33
CA ARG A 107 6.32 8.16 3.68
C ARG A 107 5.72 9.09 4.70
N PRO A 108 5.19 8.59 5.83
CA PRO A 108 4.76 9.45 6.93
C PRO A 108 5.94 10.23 7.50
N ASN A 109 5.72 11.50 7.80
CA ASN A 109 6.66 12.35 8.54
C ASN A 109 5.99 12.74 9.87
N VAL A 110 6.76 12.75 10.95
CA VAL A 110 6.27 12.92 12.34
C VAL A 110 6.84 14.19 12.94
#